data_AF-A0A2R6A9H4-F1
#
_entry.id   AF-A0A2R6A9H4-F1
#
_cell.length_a   1.000
_cell.length_b   1.000
_cell.length_c   1.000
_cell.angle_alpha   90.00
_cell.angle_beta   90.00
_cell.angle_gamma   90.00
#
_symmetry.space_group_name_H-M   'P 1'
#
loop_
_entity.id
_entity.type
_entity.pdbx_description
1 polymer ?
#
loop_
_entity_poly.entity_id
_entity_poly.type
_entity_poly.pdbx_seq_one_letter_code
_entity_poly.pdbx_strand_id
1 'polypeptide(L)'
;MSVGGGVRSSISRMLKIYLLPLMSLLGVVLWYRQVHGAFYYFALEHDIWGVSFATPIQQAQWILNTKGTGWFTSQDWSVLGLRLTPTYWYARNLVFEAFYSIGIALLIWKTSHPARLFLAFYSATVEVPLLFIVGTPAISIPRLLLPAYPAVYGYAATLNKQWVKVYLAVCIVCTIWVTLSQAYAFFS
;
A
#
# COMPACT_ATOMS: atom_id res chain seq x y z
N MET A 1 10.98 6.70 52.58
CA MET A 1 10.98 5.75 51.44
C MET A 1 9.73 6.00 50.59
N SER A 2 9.85 6.77 49.51
CA SER A 2 8.76 7.08 48.58
C SER A 2 9.02 6.36 47.25
N VAL A 3 8.72 5.06 47.21
CA VAL A 3 8.89 4.22 46.01
C VAL A 3 7.56 4.06 45.24
N GLY A 4 6.42 4.43 45.84
CA GLY A 4 5.08 4.15 45.31
C GLY A 4 4.55 5.13 44.25
N GLY A 5 5.11 6.34 44.13
CA GLY A 5 4.58 7.38 43.22
C GLY A 5 4.95 7.18 41.74
N GLY A 6 6.17 6.71 41.47
CA GLY A 6 6.68 6.53 40.10
C GLY A 6 6.05 5.34 39.36
N VAL A 7 5.75 4.25 40.08
CA VAL A 7 5.15 3.03 39.51
C VAL A 7 3.69 3.28 39.11
N ARG A 8 2.92 3.98 39.95
CA ARG A 8 1.50 4.30 39.68
C ARG A 8 1.33 5.23 38.48
N SER A 9 2.22 6.22 38.31
CA SER A 9 2.18 7.13 37.16
C SER A 9 2.56 6.42 35.85
N SER A 10 3.57 5.53 35.90
CA SER A 10 4.00 4.70 34.77
C SER A 10 2.90 3.75 34.28
N ILE A 11 2.23 3.06 35.21
CA ILE A 11 1.10 2.17 34.88
C ILE A 11 -0.06 2.97 34.26
N SER A 12 -0.39 4.15 34.79
CA SER A 12 -1.46 4.98 34.23
C SER A 12 -1.16 5.49 32.80
N ARG A 13 0.13 5.72 32.51
CA ARG A 13 0.62 6.15 31.20
C ARG A 13 0.62 4.99 30.21
N MET A 14 1.10 3.81 30.60
CA MET A 14 1.01 2.59 29.78
C MET A 14 -0.44 2.22 29.50
N LEU A 15 -1.33 2.27 30.51
CA LEU A 15 -2.75 2.01 30.30
C LEU A 15 -3.31 2.97 29.24
N LYS A 16 -3.08 4.28 29.33
CA LYS A 16 -3.59 5.22 28.32
C LYS A 16 -2.99 4.98 26.92
N ILE A 17 -1.72 4.60 26.83
CA ILE A 17 -1.03 4.36 25.54
C ILE A 17 -1.53 3.08 24.86
N TYR A 18 -1.82 2.02 25.62
CA TYR A 18 -2.22 0.72 25.05
C TYR A 18 -3.72 0.45 25.07
N LEU A 19 -4.44 0.94 26.08
CA LEU A 19 -5.88 0.76 26.22
C LEU A 19 -6.64 1.54 25.15
N LEU A 20 -6.21 2.75 24.81
CA LEU A 20 -6.93 3.57 23.82
C LEU A 20 -6.89 2.94 22.42
N PRO A 21 -5.72 2.51 21.89
CA PRO A 21 -5.66 1.76 20.64
C PRO A 21 -6.40 0.42 20.72
N LEU A 22 -6.33 -0.30 21.84
CA LEU A 22 -7.03 -1.57 22.01
C LEU A 22 -8.55 -1.37 22.00
N MET A 23 -9.06 -0.34 22.66
CA MET A 23 -10.49 0.00 22.65
C MET A 23 -10.94 0.52 21.28
N SER A 24 -10.10 1.28 20.58
CA SER A 24 -10.38 1.67 19.19
C SER A 24 -10.44 0.45 18.28
N LEU A 25 -9.48 -0.48 18.39
CA LEU A 25 -9.49 -1.74 17.63
C LEU A 25 -10.73 -2.57 17.94
N LEU A 26 -11.07 -2.71 19.23
CA LEU A 26 -12.27 -3.41 19.65
C LEU A 26 -13.53 -2.74 19.11
N GLY A 27 -13.60 -1.40 19.16
CA GLY A 27 -14.71 -0.63 18.60
C GLY A 27 -14.86 -0.84 17.09
N VAL A 28 -13.75 -0.86 16.35
CA VAL A 28 -13.73 -1.15 14.91
C VAL A 28 -14.20 -2.58 14.64
N VAL A 29 -13.71 -3.57 15.39
CA VAL A 29 -14.12 -4.98 15.24
C VAL A 29 -15.60 -5.17 15.58
N LEU A 30 -16.08 -4.57 16.66
CA LEU A 30 -17.48 -4.64 17.08
C LEU A 30 -18.39 -3.93 16.07
N TRP A 31 -17.99 -2.77 15.56
CA TRP A 31 -18.68 -2.08 14.47
C TRP A 31 -18.80 -2.96 13.23
N TYR A 32 -17.70 -3.56 12.78
CA TYR A 32 -17.70 -4.47 11.63
C TYR A 32 -18.58 -5.71 11.84
N ARG A 33 -18.70 -6.19 13.08
CA ARG A 33 -19.58 -7.32 13.45
C ARG A 33 -21.05 -6.91 13.49
N GLN A 34 -21.37 -5.70 13.94
CA GLN A 34 -22.74 -5.19 14.11
C GLN A 34 -23.39 -4.79 12.78
N VAL A 35 -22.61 -4.25 11.83
CA VAL A 35 -23.14 -3.66 10.59
C VAL A 35 -23.48 -4.71 9.50
N HIS A 36 -23.33 -6.02 9.75
CA HIS A 36 -23.52 -7.06 8.72
C HIS A 36 -22.77 -6.71 7.41
N GLY A 37 -21.46 -6.45 7.45
CA GLY A 37 -20.83 -5.73 6.33
C GLY A 37 -19.46 -6.19 5.88
N ALA A 38 -18.51 -6.51 6.78
CA ALA A 38 -17.13 -6.75 6.35
C ALA A 38 -16.99 -8.02 5.50
N PHE A 39 -17.50 -9.16 5.98
CA PHE A 39 -17.42 -10.42 5.24
C PHE A 39 -18.31 -10.44 4.00
N TYR A 40 -19.42 -9.67 3.99
CA TYR A 40 -20.23 -9.49 2.80
C TYR A 40 -19.53 -8.61 1.76
N TYR A 41 -18.87 -7.52 2.20
CA TYR A 41 -18.01 -6.71 1.35
C TYR A 41 -16.84 -7.53 0.80
N PHE A 42 -16.15 -8.33 1.62
CA PHE A 42 -15.09 -9.23 1.16
C PHE A 42 -15.60 -10.34 0.26
N ALA A 43 -16.82 -10.85 0.48
CA ALA A 43 -17.46 -11.80 -0.43
C ALA A 43 -17.80 -11.14 -1.77
N LEU A 44 -18.34 -9.92 -1.76
CA LEU A 44 -18.56 -9.12 -2.97
C LEU A 44 -17.25 -8.80 -3.69
N GLU A 45 -16.18 -8.46 -2.97
CA GLU A 45 -14.86 -8.26 -3.56
C GLU A 45 -14.32 -9.57 -4.17
N HIS A 46 -14.49 -10.70 -3.49
CA HIS A 46 -14.12 -12.00 -4.05
C HIS A 46 -14.92 -12.30 -5.33
N ASP A 47 -16.23 -12.14 -5.30
CA ASP A 47 -17.13 -12.56 -6.38
C ASP A 47 -17.13 -11.60 -7.57
N ILE A 48 -17.03 -10.29 -7.34
CA ILE A 48 -17.05 -9.26 -8.38
C ILE A 48 -15.62 -8.91 -8.84
N TRP A 49 -14.67 -8.83 -7.91
CA TRP A 49 -13.32 -8.35 -8.20
C TRP A 49 -12.26 -9.46 -8.22
N GLY A 50 -12.64 -10.72 -7.95
CA GLY A 50 -11.75 -11.87 -8.01
C GLY A 50 -10.67 -11.85 -6.93
N VAL A 51 -10.94 -11.21 -5.79
CA VAL A 51 -9.95 -11.02 -4.72
C VAL A 51 -9.66 -12.32 -4.01
N SER A 52 -8.40 -12.75 -4.01
CA SER A 52 -7.96 -13.86 -3.17
C SER A 52 -6.51 -13.68 -2.73
N PHE A 53 -6.13 -14.38 -1.67
CA PHE A 53 -4.73 -14.48 -1.27
C PHE A 53 -3.95 -15.30 -2.29
N ALA A 54 -2.79 -14.81 -2.66
CA ALA A 54 -1.93 -15.41 -3.67
C ALA A 54 -0.46 -15.27 -3.25
N THR A 55 0.40 -16.12 -3.78
CA THR A 55 1.84 -15.89 -3.75
C THR A 55 2.22 -14.80 -4.76
N PRO A 56 3.38 -14.13 -4.62
CA PRO A 56 3.84 -13.14 -5.60
C PRO A 56 3.93 -13.69 -7.03
N ILE A 57 4.28 -14.97 -7.17
CA ILE A 57 4.32 -15.66 -8.48
C ILE A 57 2.90 -15.79 -9.05
N GLN A 58 1.92 -16.19 -8.23
CA GLN A 58 0.53 -16.28 -8.67
C GLN A 58 -0.06 -14.91 -9.01
N GLN A 59 0.30 -13.86 -8.25
CA GLN A 59 -0.04 -12.48 -8.58
C GLN A 59 0.49 -12.08 -9.95
N ALA A 60 1.77 -12.31 -10.23
CA ALA A 60 2.38 -12.04 -11.52
C ALA A 60 1.68 -12.82 -12.66
N GLN A 61 1.40 -14.11 -12.46
CA GLN A 61 0.69 -14.95 -13.43
C GLN A 61 -0.71 -14.42 -13.74
N TRP A 62 -1.43 -13.97 -12.71
CA TRP A 62 -2.77 -13.40 -12.84
C TRP A 62 -2.73 -12.06 -13.59
N ILE A 63 -1.84 -11.13 -13.21
CA ILE A 63 -1.72 -9.81 -13.86
C ILE A 63 -1.30 -9.98 -15.33
N LEU A 64 -0.29 -10.81 -15.60
CA LEU A 64 0.19 -11.10 -16.96
C LEU A 64 -0.78 -11.97 -17.77
N ASN A 65 -1.88 -12.43 -17.15
CA ASN A 65 -2.90 -13.29 -17.75
C ASN A 65 -2.32 -14.55 -18.44
N THR A 66 -1.27 -15.16 -17.87
CA THR A 66 -0.54 -16.26 -18.52
C THR A 66 -1.35 -17.55 -18.63
N LYS A 67 -2.40 -17.70 -17.81
CA LYS A 67 -3.29 -18.87 -17.77
C LYS A 67 -4.73 -18.53 -18.15
N GLY A 68 -4.98 -17.36 -18.72
CA GLY A 68 -6.35 -16.89 -18.99
C GLY A 68 -7.17 -16.57 -17.73
N THR A 69 -6.52 -16.43 -16.58
CA THR A 69 -7.17 -16.21 -15.27
C THR A 69 -7.31 -14.74 -14.89
N GLY A 70 -6.60 -13.84 -15.58
CA GLY A 70 -6.61 -12.39 -15.35
C GLY A 70 -7.74 -11.71 -16.10
N TRP A 71 -8.98 -11.83 -15.62
CA TRP A 71 -10.16 -11.28 -16.30
C TRP A 71 -10.07 -9.76 -16.52
N PHE A 72 -9.41 -9.03 -15.62
CA PHE A 72 -9.26 -7.59 -15.73
C PHE A 72 -8.28 -7.25 -16.84
N THR A 73 -7.09 -7.87 -16.85
CA THR A 73 -6.04 -7.58 -17.82
C THR A 73 -6.27 -8.22 -19.18
N SER A 74 -7.29 -9.09 -19.32
CA SER A 74 -7.77 -9.59 -20.61
C SER A 74 -8.67 -8.60 -21.37
N GLN A 75 -9.18 -7.56 -20.71
CA GLN A 75 -10.00 -6.54 -21.38
C GLN A 75 -9.13 -5.64 -22.28
N ASP A 76 -9.76 -5.01 -23.28
CA ASP A 76 -9.06 -4.14 -24.23
C ASP A 76 -8.93 -2.69 -23.73
N TRP A 77 -8.29 -2.53 -22.57
CA TRP A 77 -8.05 -1.22 -21.97
C TRP A 77 -7.15 -0.37 -22.87
N SER A 78 -7.51 0.90 -23.06
CA SER A 78 -6.66 1.85 -23.77
C SER A 78 -6.76 3.26 -23.19
N VAL A 79 -5.68 4.03 -23.35
CA VAL A 79 -5.60 5.44 -22.93
C VAL A 79 -5.09 6.23 -24.13
N LEU A 80 -5.89 7.18 -24.63
CA LEU A 80 -5.51 8.00 -25.79
C LEU A 80 -5.08 7.15 -27.01
N GLY A 81 -5.72 6.00 -27.22
CA GLY A 81 -5.41 5.06 -28.30
C GLY A 81 -4.23 4.12 -28.03
N LEU A 82 -3.55 4.24 -26.88
CA LEU A 82 -2.49 3.33 -26.46
C LEU A 82 -3.07 2.20 -25.61
N ARG A 83 -2.91 0.97 -26.08
CA ARG A 83 -3.39 -0.24 -25.40
C ARG A 83 -2.61 -0.50 -24.10
N LEU A 84 -3.32 -0.71 -23.00
CA LEU A 84 -2.75 -1.07 -21.70
C LEU A 84 -2.65 -2.58 -21.58
N THR A 85 -1.54 -3.14 -22.05
CA THR A 85 -1.30 -4.59 -22.05
C THR A 85 -1.12 -5.16 -20.63
N PRO A 86 -1.28 -6.48 -20.43
CA PRO A 86 -0.94 -7.14 -19.16
C PRO A 86 0.47 -6.77 -18.64
N THR A 87 1.44 -6.66 -19.56
CA THR A 87 2.81 -6.25 -19.25
C THR A 87 2.89 -4.83 -18.71
N TYR A 88 2.08 -3.90 -19.25
CA TYR A 88 2.01 -2.54 -18.72
C TYR A 88 1.57 -2.54 -17.25
N TRP A 89 0.48 -3.25 -16.94
CA TRP A 89 -0.05 -3.33 -15.56
C TRP A 89 0.98 -3.90 -14.59
N TYR A 90 1.66 -4.98 -14.99
CA TYR A 90 2.69 -5.63 -14.17
C TYR A 90 3.92 -4.75 -13.98
N ALA A 91 4.47 -4.19 -15.07
CA ALA A 91 5.65 -3.33 -15.00
C ALA A 91 5.39 -2.08 -14.14
N ARG A 92 4.21 -1.49 -14.28
CA ARG A 92 3.79 -0.36 -13.43
C ARG A 92 3.76 -0.76 -11.96
N ASN A 93 3.16 -1.91 -11.60
CA ASN A 93 3.15 -2.36 -10.20
C ASN A 93 4.56 -2.53 -9.64
N LEU A 94 5.43 -3.23 -10.39
CA LEU A 94 6.83 -3.43 -9.99
C LEU A 94 7.57 -2.12 -9.76
N VAL A 95 7.33 -1.09 -10.59
CA VAL A 95 7.94 0.24 -10.41
C VAL A 95 7.49 0.88 -9.09
N PHE A 96 6.19 0.80 -8.78
CA PHE A 96 5.67 1.35 -7.52
C PHE A 96 6.17 0.55 -6.30
N GLU A 97 6.10 -0.77 -6.33
CA GLU A 97 6.62 -1.63 -5.26
C GLU A 97 8.12 -1.38 -5.03
N ALA A 98 8.92 -1.40 -6.10
CA ALA A 98 10.35 -1.09 -5.99
C ALA A 98 10.59 0.31 -5.41
N PHE A 99 9.81 1.31 -5.82
CA PHE A 99 9.92 2.66 -5.28
C PHE A 99 9.67 2.71 -3.77
N TYR A 100 8.60 2.07 -3.27
CA TYR A 100 8.32 2.04 -1.83
C TYR A 100 9.34 1.19 -1.06
N SER A 101 9.69 0.00 -1.57
CA SER A 101 10.73 -0.88 -1.02
C SER A 101 12.08 -0.17 -0.87
N ILE A 102 12.53 0.58 -1.88
CA ILE A 102 13.77 1.36 -1.81
C ILE A 102 13.64 2.48 -0.76
N GLY A 103 12.50 3.17 -0.69
CA GLY A 103 12.25 4.19 0.34
C GLY A 103 12.35 3.64 1.76
N ILE A 104 11.78 2.45 1.99
CA ILE A 104 11.89 1.70 3.25
C ILE A 104 13.35 1.34 3.54
N ALA A 105 14.07 0.79 2.55
CA ALA A 105 15.49 0.45 2.70
C ALA A 105 16.35 1.67 3.07
N LEU A 106 16.11 2.82 2.43
CA LEU A 106 16.81 4.07 2.73
C LEU A 106 16.50 4.57 4.15
N LEU A 107 15.24 4.47 4.62
CA LEU A 107 14.89 4.78 6.01
C LEU A 107 15.71 3.95 7.00
N ILE A 108 15.88 2.65 6.73
CA ILE A 108 16.59 1.74 7.63
C ILE A 108 18.10 2.02 7.60
N TRP A 109 18.68 2.21 6.41
CA TRP A 109 20.14 2.17 6.25
C TRP A 109 20.83 3.52 6.10
N LYS A 110 20.11 4.57 5.68
CA LYS A 110 20.73 5.84 5.28
C LYS A 110 20.21 7.05 6.05
N THR A 111 19.07 6.92 6.72
CA THR A 111 18.42 8.03 7.41
C THR A 111 18.77 8.08 8.90
N SER A 112 18.99 9.29 9.43
CA SER A 112 19.21 9.59 10.86
C SER A 112 17.94 10.01 11.61
N HIS A 113 16.78 9.94 10.96
CA HIS A 113 15.48 10.33 11.54
C HIS A 113 15.17 9.52 12.81
N PRO A 114 14.75 10.16 13.91
CA PRO A 114 14.57 9.49 15.20
C PRO A 114 13.51 8.38 15.16
N ALA A 115 12.46 8.55 14.34
CA ALA A 115 11.41 7.55 14.17
C ALA A 115 11.60 6.62 12.95
N ARG A 116 12.81 6.54 12.37
CA ARG A 116 13.04 5.83 11.08
C ARG A 116 12.51 4.40 11.03
N LEU A 117 12.68 3.64 12.11
CA LEU A 117 12.23 2.25 12.19
C LEU A 117 10.70 2.16 12.23
N PHE A 118 10.06 3.05 13.00
CA PHE A 118 8.60 3.12 13.04
C PHE A 118 8.02 3.42 11.65
N LEU A 119 8.57 4.41 10.93
CA LEU A 119 8.13 4.76 9.59
C LEU A 119 8.37 3.61 8.58
N ALA A 120 9.52 2.94 8.69
CA ALA A 120 9.86 1.79 7.85
C ALA A 120 8.90 0.61 8.08
N PHE A 121 8.69 0.22 9.34
CA PHE A 121 7.78 -0.88 9.68
C PHE A 121 6.34 -0.55 9.32
N TYR A 122 5.87 0.65 9.60
CA TYR A 122 4.52 1.08 9.19
C TYR A 122 4.33 0.96 7.67
N SER A 123 5.29 1.47 6.89
CA SER A 123 5.23 1.38 5.43
C SER A 123 5.27 -0.08 4.95
N ALA A 124 6.11 -0.92 5.56
CA ALA A 124 6.19 -2.35 5.26
C ALA A 124 4.89 -3.09 5.59
N THR A 125 4.18 -2.73 6.67
CA THR A 125 2.88 -3.33 6.98
C THR A 125 1.78 -3.01 5.96
N VAL A 126 1.97 -1.95 5.17
CA VAL A 126 1.08 -1.61 4.05
C VAL A 126 1.54 -2.31 2.76
N GLU A 127 2.82 -2.26 2.44
CA GLU A 127 3.37 -2.79 1.18
C GLU A 127 3.37 -4.32 1.13
N VAL A 128 3.84 -4.99 2.19
CA VAL A 128 4.04 -6.45 2.17
C VAL A 128 2.75 -7.22 1.86
N PRO A 129 1.59 -6.94 2.49
CA PRO A 129 0.36 -7.66 2.16
C PRO A 129 -0.06 -7.52 0.69
N LEU A 130 0.27 -6.40 0.03
CA LEU A 130 -0.08 -6.16 -1.37
C LEU A 130 0.67 -7.07 -2.34
N LEU A 131 1.79 -7.67 -1.93
CA LEU A 131 2.50 -8.69 -2.71
C LEU A 131 1.76 -10.04 -2.75
N PHE A 132 0.75 -10.21 -1.89
CA PHE A 132 0.07 -11.49 -1.66
C PHE A 132 -1.42 -11.49 -2.02
N ILE A 133 -1.83 -10.63 -2.95
CA ILE A 133 -3.23 -10.52 -3.38
C ILE A 133 -3.37 -10.62 -4.90
N VAL A 134 -4.47 -11.18 -5.38
CA VAL A 134 -4.89 -11.12 -6.80
C VAL A 134 -6.24 -10.41 -6.93
N GLY A 135 -6.73 -10.30 -8.17
CA GLY A 135 -7.96 -9.60 -8.48
C GLY A 135 -7.74 -8.13 -8.80
N THR A 136 -8.82 -7.39 -8.94
CA THR A 136 -8.81 -5.94 -9.18
C THR A 136 -7.94 -5.14 -8.19
N PRO A 137 -7.85 -5.51 -6.88
CA PRO A 137 -6.92 -4.88 -5.96
C PRO A 137 -5.45 -5.00 -6.35
N ALA A 138 -5.03 -6.10 -6.99
CA ALA A 138 -3.66 -6.24 -7.51
C ALA A 138 -3.38 -5.21 -8.61
N ILE A 139 -4.37 -4.83 -9.41
CA ILE A 139 -4.25 -3.72 -10.36
C ILE A 139 -4.32 -2.35 -9.68
N SER A 140 -4.81 -2.29 -8.45
CA SER A 140 -4.93 -1.05 -7.67
C SER A 140 -3.72 -0.80 -6.76
N ILE A 141 -2.67 -1.63 -6.79
CA ILE A 141 -1.48 -1.53 -5.94
C ILE A 141 -0.91 -0.10 -5.85
N PRO A 142 -0.72 0.65 -6.95
CA PRO A 142 -0.23 2.03 -6.85
C PRO A 142 -1.08 2.94 -5.94
N ARG A 143 -2.40 2.76 -5.94
CA ARG A 143 -3.33 3.49 -5.06
C ARG A 143 -3.26 2.95 -3.64
N LEU A 144 -3.19 1.63 -3.48
CA LEU A 144 -3.16 0.97 -2.17
C LEU A 144 -1.84 1.16 -1.43
N LEU A 145 -0.77 1.55 -2.13
CA LEU A 145 0.52 1.94 -1.55
C LEU A 145 0.54 3.38 -1.00
N LEU A 146 -0.46 4.21 -1.29
CA LEU A 146 -0.49 5.61 -0.79
C LEU A 146 -0.34 5.72 0.73
N PRO A 147 -0.96 4.86 1.58
CA PRO A 147 -0.71 4.89 3.02
C PRO A 147 0.74 4.58 3.41
N ALA A 148 1.51 3.88 2.57
CA ALA A 148 2.95 3.66 2.78
C ALA A 148 3.81 4.90 2.49
N TYR A 149 3.19 6.08 2.27
CA TYR A 149 3.88 7.36 2.01
C TYR A 149 5.04 7.68 2.96
N PRO A 150 5.05 7.29 4.25
CA PRO A 150 6.21 7.48 5.10
C PRO A 150 7.53 6.92 4.52
N ALA A 151 7.50 5.90 3.66
CA ALA A 151 8.68 5.40 2.94
C ALA A 151 9.40 6.49 2.12
N VAL A 152 8.68 7.51 1.65
CA VAL A 152 9.21 8.63 0.86
C VAL A 152 10.25 9.45 1.65
N TYR A 153 10.16 9.46 2.99
CA TYR A 153 11.17 10.11 3.84
C TYR A 153 12.58 9.53 3.66
N GLY A 154 12.70 8.26 3.25
CA GLY A 154 14.00 7.66 2.93
C GLY A 154 14.71 8.38 1.79
N TYR A 155 13.97 8.75 0.76
CA TYR A 155 14.48 9.54 -0.36
C TYR A 155 14.76 10.99 0.04
N ALA A 156 13.83 11.63 0.75
CA ALA A 156 13.98 13.02 1.16
C ALA A 156 15.23 13.25 2.01
N ALA A 157 15.60 12.28 2.84
CA ALA A 157 16.79 12.34 3.69
C ALA A 157 18.11 12.08 2.95
N THR A 158 18.06 11.55 1.71
CA THR A 158 19.26 11.05 1.00
C THR A 158 19.51 11.75 -0.33
N LEU A 159 18.49 12.31 -0.97
CA LEU A 159 18.62 13.00 -2.25
C LEU A 159 19.26 14.39 -2.09
N ASN A 160 20.22 14.71 -2.96
CA ASN A 160 20.74 16.07 -3.06
C ASN A 160 19.71 17.01 -3.72
N LYS A 161 19.90 18.33 -3.55
CA LYS A 161 18.97 19.35 -4.08
C LYS A 161 18.76 19.30 -5.61
N GLN A 162 19.71 18.77 -6.36
CA GLN A 162 19.63 18.69 -7.82
C GLN A 162 18.78 17.49 -8.27
N TRP A 163 18.91 16.35 -7.59
CA TRP A 163 18.09 15.17 -7.82
C TRP A 163 16.64 15.38 -7.39
N VAL A 164 16.36 16.24 -6.41
CA VAL A 164 14.99 16.61 -6.03
C VAL A 164 14.20 17.22 -7.22
N LYS A 165 14.85 18.04 -8.06
CA LYS A 165 14.18 18.64 -9.23
C LYS A 165 13.82 17.58 -10.28
N VAL A 166 14.76 16.68 -10.57
CA VAL A 166 14.55 15.56 -11.50
C VAL A 166 13.44 14.65 -10.99
N TYR A 167 13.49 14.32 -9.70
CA TYR A 167 12.46 13.54 -9.02
C TYR A 167 11.07 14.18 -9.15
N LEU A 168 10.94 15.49 -8.86
CA LEU A 168 9.66 16.20 -8.99
C LEU A 168 9.12 16.17 -10.43
N ALA A 169 9.98 16.40 -11.43
CA ALA A 169 9.56 16.36 -12.82
C ALA A 169 9.04 14.97 -13.23
N VAL A 170 9.74 13.90 -12.84
CA VAL A 170 9.32 12.52 -13.07
C VAL A 170 8.01 12.23 -12.36
N CYS A 171 7.85 12.64 -11.10
CA CYS A 171 6.62 12.46 -10.34
C CYS A 171 5.42 13.11 -11.03
N ILE A 172 5.53 14.35 -11.50
CA ILE A 172 4.42 15.03 -12.18
C ILE A 172 3.97 14.26 -13.42
N VAL A 173 4.91 13.86 -14.28
CA VAL A 173 4.60 13.10 -15.50
C VAL A 173 3.97 11.75 -15.16
N CYS A 174 4.56 11.02 -14.21
CA CYS A 174 4.03 9.73 -13.77
C CYS A 174 2.65 9.86 -13.13
N THR A 175 2.40 10.89 -12.31
CA THR A 175 1.09 11.12 -11.69
C THR A 175 0.02 11.34 -12.74
N ILE A 176 0.26 12.24 -13.71
CA ILE A 176 -0.70 12.50 -14.78
C ILE A 176 -1.01 11.20 -15.54
N TRP A 177 0.03 10.46 -15.95
CA TRP A 177 -0.13 9.24 -16.71
C TRP A 177 -0.86 8.14 -15.93
N VAL A 178 -0.47 7.90 -14.67
CA VAL A 178 -1.08 6.87 -13.82
C VAL A 178 -2.53 7.22 -13.52
N THR A 179 -2.83 8.48 -13.20
CA THR A 179 -4.21 8.93 -12.97
C THR A 179 -5.08 8.74 -14.20
N LEU A 180 -4.62 9.13 -15.39
CA LEU A 180 -5.35 8.89 -16.63
C LEU A 180 -5.55 7.38 -16.85
N SER A 181 -4.51 6.57 -16.70
CA SER A 181 -4.61 5.12 -16.88
C SER A 181 -5.63 4.46 -15.96
N GLN A 182 -5.71 4.91 -14.70
CA GLN A 182 -6.71 4.43 -13.75
C GLN A 182 -8.10 4.97 -14.07
N ALA A 183 -8.22 6.25 -14.45
CA ALA A 183 -9.51 6.84 -14.77
C ALA A 183 -10.19 6.10 -15.94
N TYR A 184 -9.46 5.87 -17.03
CA TYR A 184 -9.97 5.12 -18.17
C TYR A 184 -10.21 3.64 -17.82
N ALA A 185 -9.29 2.96 -17.13
CA ALA A 185 -9.48 1.53 -16.87
C ALA A 185 -10.58 1.20 -15.84
N PHE A 186 -11.00 2.16 -15.01
CA PHE A 186 -11.99 1.93 -13.95
C PHE A 186 -13.31 2.67 -14.15
N PHE A 187 -13.35 3.72 -14.98
CA PHE A 187 -14.51 4.63 -15.07
C PHE A 187 -14.93 5.01 -16.49
N SER A 188 -14.26 4.52 -17.53
CA SER A 188 -14.74 4.64 -18.93
C SER A 188 -15.31 3.34 -19.43
#